data_AF-Q3AW17-F1
#
_entry.id   AF-Q3AW17-F1
#
_cell.length_a   1.000
_cell.length_b   1.000
_cell.length_c   1.000
_cell.angle_alpha   90.00
_cell.angle_beta   90.00
_cell.angle_gamma   90.00
#
_symmetry.space_group_name_H-M   'P 1'
#
loop_
_entity.id
_entity.type
_entity.pdbx_description
1 polymer ?
#
loop_
_entity_poly.entity_id
_entity_poly.type
_entity_poly.pdbx_seq_one_letter_code
_entity_poly.pdbx_strand_id
1 'polypeptide(L)'
;MPIRWYGPANPEDPTYRHFERIVNFCLHAGAFAAINSGAWFFQEMKHPFPEPSLSWITGVWAGALAIQLVSVIARRPRESD
;
A
#
# COMPACT_ATOMS: atom_id res chain seq x y z
N MET A 1 -4.90 -25.87 -20.51
CA MET A 1 -4.85 -26.64 -19.24
C MET A 1 -6.18 -26.46 -18.52
N PRO A 2 -6.75 -27.48 -17.86
CA PRO A 2 -7.98 -27.32 -17.08
C PRO A 2 -7.72 -26.37 -15.90
N ILE A 3 -8.66 -25.46 -15.65
CA ILE A 3 -8.62 -24.54 -14.51
C ILE A 3 -8.72 -25.39 -13.23
N ARG A 4 -7.67 -25.41 -12.43
CA ARG A 4 -7.71 -26.02 -11.09
C ARG A 4 -8.32 -25.03 -10.12
N TRP A 5 -9.50 -25.35 -9.61
CA TRP A 5 -10.11 -24.62 -8.50
C TRP A 5 -9.47 -25.11 -7.21
N TYR A 6 -8.54 -24.35 -6.64
CA TYR A 6 -7.74 -24.74 -5.47
C TYR A 6 -8.51 -24.73 -4.13
N GLY A 7 -9.82 -24.49 -4.15
CA GLY A 7 -10.61 -24.30 -2.95
C GLY A 7 -10.31 -22.96 -2.26
N PRO A 8 -10.96 -22.65 -1.13
CA PRO A 8 -10.67 -21.45 -0.35
C PRO A 8 -9.24 -21.50 0.21
N ALA A 9 -8.51 -20.38 0.12
CA ALA A 9 -7.18 -20.28 0.69
C ALA A 9 -7.20 -20.41 2.21
N ASN A 10 -6.17 -21.03 2.81
CA ASN A 10 -6.03 -21.13 4.26
C ASN A 10 -5.56 -19.78 4.84
N PRO A 11 -6.37 -19.08 5.66
CA PRO A 11 -5.97 -17.79 6.24
C PRO A 11 -4.78 -17.88 7.21
N GLU A 12 -4.52 -19.06 7.77
CA GLU A 12 -3.40 -19.25 8.71
C GLU A 12 -2.07 -19.53 8.03
N ASP A 13 -2.06 -19.79 6.71
CA ASP A 13 -0.81 -20.00 5.97
C ASP A 13 0.04 -18.72 6.00
N PRO A 14 1.27 -18.77 6.54
CA PRO A 14 2.16 -17.61 6.60
C PRO A 14 2.49 -17.04 5.22
N THR A 15 2.53 -17.86 4.19
CA THR A 15 2.79 -17.47 2.80
C THR A 15 1.60 -16.69 2.23
N TYR A 16 0.39 -17.23 2.40
CA TYR A 16 -0.85 -16.55 2.02
C TYR A 16 -0.96 -15.17 2.67
N ARG A 17 -0.76 -15.10 3.99
CA ARG A 17 -0.80 -13.82 4.73
C ARG A 17 0.27 -12.84 4.29
N HIS A 18 1.43 -13.31 3.83
CA HIS A 18 2.47 -12.42 3.30
C HIS A 18 2.06 -11.81 1.96
N PHE A 19 1.51 -12.61 1.04
CA PHE A 19 0.97 -12.09 -0.21
C PHE A 19 -0.18 -11.12 0.02
N GLU A 20 -1.08 -11.41 0.96
CA GLU A 20 -2.14 -10.49 1.36
C GLU A 20 -1.56 -9.14 1.81
N ARG A 21 -0.53 -9.13 2.65
CA ARG A 21 0.16 -7.89 3.07
C ARG A 21 0.76 -7.13 1.87
N ILE A 22 1.38 -7.84 0.92
CA ILE A 22 1.96 -7.24 -0.29
C ILE A 22 0.87 -6.59 -1.14
N VAL A 23 -0.21 -7.32 -1.45
CA VAL A 23 -1.32 -6.79 -2.25
C VAL A 23 -1.96 -5.59 -1.58
N ASN A 24 -2.19 -5.68 -0.26
CA ASN A 24 -2.73 -4.58 0.52
C ASN A 24 -1.81 -3.34 0.44
N PHE A 25 -0.49 -3.54 0.54
CA PHE A 25 0.49 -2.46 0.36
C PHE A 25 0.44 -1.84 -1.04
N CYS A 26 0.43 -2.66 -2.09
CA CYS A 26 0.36 -2.18 -3.47
C CYS A 26 -0.91 -1.36 -3.73
N LEU A 27 -2.06 -1.78 -3.20
CA LEU A 27 -3.32 -1.03 -3.33
C LEU A 27 -3.25 0.34 -2.65
N HIS A 28 -2.75 0.40 -1.42
CA HIS A 28 -2.61 1.67 -0.70
C HIS A 28 -1.56 2.58 -1.34
N ALA A 29 -0.44 2.02 -1.81
CA ALA A 29 0.59 2.76 -2.52
C ALA A 29 0.08 3.33 -3.85
N GLY A 30 -0.72 2.55 -4.59
CA GLY A 30 -1.37 3.02 -5.82
C GLY A 30 -2.37 4.15 -5.57
N ALA A 31 -3.22 4.01 -4.54
CA ALA A 31 -4.15 5.06 -4.14
C ALA A 31 -3.43 6.33 -3.69
N PHE A 32 -2.39 6.18 -2.86
CA PHE A 32 -1.54 7.29 -2.45
C PHE A 32 -0.93 8.01 -3.65
N ALA A 33 -0.33 7.27 -4.58
CA ALA A 33 0.30 7.86 -5.76
C ALA A 33 -0.72 8.65 -6.59
N ALA A 34 -1.86 8.03 -6.96
CA ALA A 34 -2.89 8.66 -7.79
C ALA A 34 -3.48 9.93 -7.14
N ILE A 35 -3.81 9.86 -5.85
CA ILE A 35 -4.45 10.97 -5.14
C ILE A 35 -3.46 12.10 -4.87
N ASN A 36 -2.25 11.78 -4.37
CA ASN A 36 -1.27 12.83 -4.10
C ASN A 36 -0.76 13.48 -5.38
N SER A 37 -0.50 12.71 -6.45
CA SER A 37 -0.09 13.31 -7.73
C SER A 37 -1.16 14.24 -8.28
N GLY A 38 -2.43 13.83 -8.23
CA GLY A 38 -3.55 14.66 -8.67
C GLY A 38 -3.70 15.93 -7.81
N ALA A 39 -3.65 15.79 -6.48
CA ALA A 39 -3.76 16.91 -5.56
C ALA A 39 -2.64 17.94 -5.75
N TRP A 40 -1.38 17.47 -5.90
CA TRP A 40 -0.23 18.35 -6.15
C TRP A 40 -0.29 19.01 -7.53
N PHE A 41 -0.78 18.30 -8.55
CA PHE A 41 -1.02 18.90 -9.87
C PHE A 41 -2.04 20.05 -9.79
N PHE A 42 -3.18 19.86 -9.12
CA PHE A 42 -4.16 20.93 -8.93
C PHE A 42 -3.66 22.05 -8.03
N GLN A 43 -2.83 21.72 -7.03
CA GLN A 43 -2.16 22.70 -6.18
C GLN A 43 -1.34 23.70 -7.00
N GLU A 44 -0.56 23.21 -7.97
CA GLU A 44 0.27 24.06 -8.83
C GLU A 44 -0.56 24.90 -9.82
N MET A 45 -1.73 24.42 -10.23
CA MET A 45 -2.57 25.14 -11.21
C MET A 45 -3.39 26.28 -10.60
N LYS A 46 -3.92 26.09 -9.40
CA LYS A 46 -4.95 26.97 -8.83
C LYS A 46 -4.73 27.33 -7.37
N HIS A 47 -3.72 26.77 -6.71
CA HIS A 47 -3.51 26.86 -5.27
C HIS A 47 -4.79 26.70 -4.41
N PRO A 48 -5.62 25.66 -4.66
CA PRO A 48 -6.86 25.43 -3.91
C PRO A 48 -6.64 25.12 -2.43
N PHE A 49 -5.48 24.56 -2.05
CA PHE A 49 -5.21 24.17 -0.67
C PHE A 49 -4.35 25.22 0.04
N PRO A 50 -4.69 25.62 1.28
CA PRO A 50 -3.86 26.51 2.07
C PRO A 50 -2.60 25.78 2.55
N GLU A 51 -1.44 26.42 2.42
CA GLU A 51 -0.21 25.90 3.04
C GLU A 51 -0.30 26.01 4.57
N PRO A 52 0.13 24.98 5.35
CA PRO A 52 0.89 23.78 4.95
C PRO A 52 0.03 22.49 4.85
N SER A 53 -1.27 22.59 4.61
CA SER A 53 -2.21 21.46 4.76
C SER A 53 -1.88 20.26 3.86
N LEU A 54 -1.61 20.51 2.57
CA LEU A 54 -1.34 19.45 1.60
C LEU A 54 -0.05 18.70 1.94
N SER A 55 1.01 19.44 2.31
CA SER A 55 2.29 18.88 2.74
C SER A 55 2.14 17.96 3.97
N TRP A 56 1.32 18.36 4.95
CA TRP A 56 1.04 17.52 6.13
C TRP A 56 0.26 16.26 5.79
N ILE A 57 -0.77 16.36 4.96
CA ILE A 57 -1.58 15.21 4.53
C ILE A 57 -0.70 14.21 3.77
N THR A 58 0.06 14.68 2.78
CA THR A 58 1.00 13.85 2.03
C THR A 58 2.04 13.22 2.96
N GLY A 59 2.61 13.99 3.88
CA GLY A 59 3.64 13.51 4.82
C GLY A 59 3.14 12.44 5.79
N VAL A 60 2.00 12.66 6.45
CA VAL A 60 1.41 11.69 7.38
C VAL A 60 1.01 10.40 6.65
N TRP A 61 0.41 10.52 5.47
CA TRP A 61 0.01 9.35 4.68
C TRP A 61 1.23 8.58 4.16
N ALA A 62 2.28 9.28 3.69
CA ALA A 62 3.54 8.65 3.33
C ALA A 62 4.17 7.91 4.52
N GLY A 63 4.11 8.48 5.72
CA GLY A 63 4.52 7.83 6.96
C GLY A 63 3.75 6.55 7.25
N ALA A 64 2.44 6.55 7.07
CA ALA A 64 1.60 5.35 7.22
C ALA A 64 1.98 4.25 6.20
N LEU A 65 2.26 4.63 4.95
CA LEU A 65 2.75 3.69 3.93
C LEU A 65 4.12 3.11 4.28
N ALA A 66 5.03 3.94 4.81
CA ALA A 66 6.35 3.46 5.25
C ALA A 66 6.20 2.42 6.37
N ILE A 67 5.32 2.64 7.35
CA ILE A 67 5.01 1.66 8.40
C ILE A 67 4.45 0.37 7.79
N GLN A 68 3.54 0.48 6.82
CA GLN A 68 2.98 -0.69 6.15
C GLN A 68 4.05 -1.47 5.38
N LEU A 69 4.95 -0.80 4.67
CA LEU A 69 6.09 -1.42 3.97
C LEU A 69 7.01 -2.15 4.94
N VAL A 70 7.37 -1.52 6.06
CA VAL A 70 8.18 -2.14 7.12
C VAL A 70 7.49 -3.41 7.64
N SER A 71 6.17 -3.38 7.85
CA SER A 71 5.40 -4.56 8.28
C SER A 71 5.46 -5.71 7.26
N VAL A 72 5.37 -5.40 5.95
CA VAL A 72 5.51 -6.40 4.87
C VAL A 72 6.88 -7.07 4.94
N ILE A 73 7.96 -6.29 5.04
CA ILE A 73 9.34 -6.76 5.05
C ILE A 73 9.65 -7.56 6.33
N ALA A 74 9.30 -7.01 7.49
CA ALA A 74 9.59 -7.61 8.79
C ALA A 74 8.86 -8.95 9.02
N ARG A 75 7.69 -9.12 8.41
CA ARG A 75 6.86 -10.34 8.53
C ARG A 75 6.97 -11.25 7.32
N ARG A 76 8.08 -11.20 6.58
CA ARG A 76 8.34 -12.15 5.49
C ARG A 76 8.58 -13.55 6.08
N PRO A 77 7.86 -14.59 5.62
CA PRO A 77 8.13 -15.96 6.05
C PRO A 77 9.55 -16.36 5.62
N ARG A 78 10.26 -17.06 6.50
CA ARG A 78 11.55 -17.68 6.18
C ARG A 78 11.28 -18.97 5.41
N GLU A 79 12.03 -19.21 4.34
CA GLU A 79 12.08 -20.56 3.75
C GLU A 79 12.58 -21.53 4.83
N SER A 80 11.83 -22.61 5.03
CA SER A 80 12.31 -23.78 5.77
C SER A 80 13.21 -24.56 4.83
N ASP A 81 14.51 -24.64 5.16
CA ASP A 81 15.49 -25.52 4.50
C ASP A 81 15.05 -27.00 4.52
#